data_AF-A0A0J9U5H3-F1
#
_entry.id   AF-A0A0J9U5H3-F1
#
_cell.length_a   1.000
_cell.length_b   1.000
_cell.length_c   1.000
_cell.angle_alpha   90.00
_cell.angle_beta   90.00
_cell.angle_gamma   90.00
#
_symmetry.space_group_name_H-M   'P 1'
#
loop_
_entity.id
_entity.type
_entity.pdbx_description
1 polymer ?
#
loop_
_entity_poly.entity_id
_entity_poly.type
_entity_poly.pdbx_seq_one_letter_code
_entity_poly.pdbx_strand_id
1 'polypeptide(L)'
;MEGGTMYNLGIRSYDYQSLFSNQYPKIETEHEEICESIMKEYSISNTSFNLNCKKSLYYLENLKKKENTDIKKAQGTLYLYLWLYDKELKNVQHSGNHIDIYKKLLNLCLDKLSNNILTIYESKVTKDNFEILKNLYNLYYKFNKIEHDNECENTKYECAKKCFDLYKEYIDDCPKKFNADFCNKLEIFRNEFNGYISSEPQCKDKGLYIPSNIFASKSVILLIPIVSLLVLSTFFFILYKVIIIIYKPIYISQTFLLHILI
;
A
#
# COMPACT_ATOMS: atom_id res chain seq x y z
N MET A 1 3.89 -0.37 21.10
CA MET A 1 3.30 -1.36 20.16
C MET A 1 2.84 -0.59 18.95
N GLU A 2 3.63 -0.52 17.89
CA GLU A 2 3.13 0.01 16.61
C GLU A 2 2.23 -1.05 15.98
N GLY A 3 0.91 -0.87 16.15
CA GLY A 3 -0.10 -1.61 15.42
C GLY A 3 -0.07 -1.19 13.95
N GLY A 4 0.81 -1.82 13.17
CA GLY A 4 0.84 -1.61 11.72
C GLY A 4 -0.40 -2.19 11.04
N THR A 5 -0.82 -1.61 9.93
CA THR A 5 -1.89 -2.15 9.09
C THR A 5 -1.30 -2.80 7.84
N MET A 6 -2.04 -3.71 7.18
CA MET A 6 -1.64 -4.27 5.88
C MET A 6 -1.47 -3.19 4.80
N TYR A 7 -2.04 -2.00 5.01
CA TYR A 7 -1.91 -0.83 4.14
C TYR A 7 -0.62 -0.04 4.39
N ASN A 8 0.07 -0.22 5.52
CA ASN A 8 1.28 0.52 5.82
C ASN A 8 2.49 -0.04 5.06
N LEU A 9 2.71 0.46 3.85
CA LEU A 9 3.71 -0.07 2.93
C LEU A 9 5.08 0.63 2.97
N GLY A 10 5.20 1.81 3.61
CA GLY A 10 6.45 2.52 3.94
C GLY A 10 7.65 2.31 2.99
N ILE A 11 8.87 2.30 3.53
CA ILE A 11 10.08 1.87 2.80
C ILE A 11 10.07 0.32 2.69
N ARG A 12 8.96 -0.24 2.20
CA ARG A 12 8.68 -1.67 1.91
C ARG A 12 9.53 -2.63 2.74
N SER A 13 9.17 -2.74 4.02
CA SER A 13 9.97 -3.39 5.06
C SER A 13 10.20 -4.89 4.87
N TYR A 14 9.52 -5.54 3.92
CA TYR A 14 9.51 -6.97 3.63
C TYR A 14 10.57 -7.44 2.62
N ASP A 15 11.65 -6.68 2.41
CA ASP A 15 12.84 -7.10 1.64
C ASP A 15 12.54 -7.64 0.23
N TYR A 16 11.62 -6.97 -0.46
CA TYR A 16 11.18 -7.35 -1.80
C TYR A 16 12.31 -7.38 -2.85
N GLN A 17 13.39 -6.63 -2.63
CA GLN A 17 14.52 -6.52 -3.54
C GLN A 17 15.23 -7.88 -3.75
N SER A 18 15.24 -8.72 -2.71
CA SER A 18 15.80 -10.08 -2.79
C SER A 18 15.11 -10.93 -3.88
N LEU A 19 13.84 -10.67 -4.20
CA LEU A 19 13.10 -11.34 -5.28
C LEU A 19 13.57 -10.92 -6.69
N PHE A 20 14.27 -9.79 -6.81
CA PHE A 20 14.82 -9.30 -8.08
C PHE A 20 16.32 -9.58 -8.22
N SER A 21 17.01 -9.94 -7.13
CA SER A 21 18.43 -10.30 -7.15
C SER A 21 18.70 -11.54 -8.00
N ASN A 22 19.82 -11.56 -8.73
CA ASN A 22 20.33 -12.72 -9.44
C ASN A 22 21.07 -13.71 -8.53
N GLN A 23 21.18 -13.40 -7.22
CA GLN A 23 21.80 -14.29 -6.27
C GLN A 23 20.90 -15.50 -6.03
N TYR A 24 21.40 -16.68 -6.42
CA TYR A 24 20.73 -17.93 -6.13
C TYR A 24 21.04 -18.35 -4.69
N PRO A 25 20.01 -18.55 -3.86
CA PRO A 25 20.23 -19.09 -2.53
C PRO A 25 20.76 -20.52 -2.60
N LYS A 26 21.46 -20.94 -1.55
CA LYS A 26 21.88 -22.33 -1.39
C LYS A 26 20.63 -23.20 -1.40
N ILE A 27 20.55 -24.15 -2.32
CA ILE A 27 19.39 -25.03 -2.48
C ILE A 27 19.40 -26.02 -1.30
N GLU A 28 18.35 -25.98 -0.49
CA GLU A 28 18.06 -26.98 0.54
C GLU A 28 17.25 -28.13 -0.07
N THR A 29 17.47 -29.36 0.40
CA THR A 29 16.79 -30.56 -0.13
C THR A 29 15.27 -30.42 -0.04
N GLU A 30 14.79 -29.87 1.07
CA GLU A 30 13.38 -29.62 1.34
C GLU A 30 12.77 -28.65 0.32
N HIS A 31 13.53 -27.67 -0.19
CA HIS A 31 13.05 -26.74 -1.20
C HIS A 31 12.80 -27.44 -2.53
N GLU A 32 13.70 -28.34 -2.93
CA GLU A 32 13.52 -29.17 -4.13
C GLU A 32 12.22 -29.98 -4.02
N GLU A 33 12.04 -30.70 -2.92
CA GLU A 33 10.88 -31.58 -2.77
C GLU A 33 9.55 -30.81 -2.76
N ILE A 34 9.50 -29.61 -2.17
CA ILE A 34 8.31 -28.75 -2.19
C ILE A 34 8.00 -28.34 -3.63
N CYS A 35 9.00 -27.86 -4.36
CA CYS A 35 8.83 -27.39 -5.73
C CYS A 35 8.44 -28.52 -6.69
N GLU A 36 9.08 -29.69 -6.59
CA GLU A 36 8.73 -30.88 -7.36
C GLU A 36 7.29 -31.35 -7.08
N SER A 37 6.84 -31.27 -5.82
CA SER A 37 5.47 -31.63 -5.44
C SER A 37 4.44 -30.74 -6.14
N ILE A 38 4.65 -29.41 -6.15
CA ILE A 38 3.78 -28.46 -6.85
C ILE A 38 3.83 -28.67 -8.36
N MET A 39 5.03 -28.85 -8.93
CA MET A 39 5.19 -29.08 -10.36
C MET A 39 4.45 -30.33 -10.82
N LYS A 40 4.54 -31.42 -10.04
CA LYS A 40 3.84 -32.67 -10.33
C LYS A 40 2.32 -32.51 -10.23
N GLU A 41 1.82 -31.90 -9.16
CA GLU A 41 0.37 -31.75 -8.93
C GLU A 41 -0.30 -30.91 -10.02
N TYR A 42 0.37 -29.85 -10.48
CA TYR A 42 -0.16 -28.92 -11.48
C TYR A 42 0.40 -29.14 -12.90
N SER A 43 1.07 -30.28 -13.13
CA SER A 43 1.65 -30.65 -14.45
C SER A 43 2.54 -29.55 -15.05
N ILE A 44 3.32 -28.87 -14.21
CA ILE A 44 4.22 -27.79 -14.62
C ILE A 44 5.57 -28.42 -15.01
N SER A 45 5.92 -28.34 -16.29
CA SER A 45 7.19 -28.87 -16.82
C SER A 45 8.27 -27.80 -17.03
N ASN A 46 8.00 -26.55 -16.64
CA ASN A 46 8.88 -25.43 -16.89
C ASN A 46 10.06 -25.38 -15.90
N THR A 47 11.29 -25.35 -16.40
CA THR A 47 12.50 -25.25 -15.56
C THR A 47 12.61 -23.91 -14.85
N SER A 48 12.08 -22.81 -15.42
CA SER A 48 12.06 -21.51 -14.75
C SER A 48 11.15 -21.51 -13.52
N PHE A 49 10.07 -22.30 -13.55
CA PHE A 49 9.20 -22.48 -12.39
C PHE A 49 9.97 -23.04 -11.21
N ASN A 50 10.77 -24.09 -11.40
CA ASN A 50 11.53 -24.69 -10.30
C ASN A 50 12.49 -23.66 -9.67
N LEU A 51 13.20 -22.89 -10.50
CA LEU A 51 14.11 -21.84 -10.04
C LEU A 51 13.38 -20.75 -9.25
N ASN A 52 12.28 -20.23 -9.78
CA ASN A 52 11.49 -19.19 -9.14
C ASN A 52 10.75 -19.69 -7.89
N CYS A 53 10.35 -20.97 -7.86
CA CYS A 53 9.80 -21.63 -6.69
C CYS A 53 10.84 -21.70 -5.56
N LYS A 54 12.06 -22.18 -5.82
CA LYS A 54 13.14 -22.22 -4.81
C LYS A 54 13.48 -20.82 -4.29
N LYS A 55 13.53 -19.83 -5.19
CA LYS A 55 13.71 -18.43 -4.80
C LYS A 55 12.60 -17.93 -3.87
N SER A 56 11.37 -18.33 -4.15
CA SER A 56 10.19 -18.02 -3.31
C SER A 56 10.33 -18.63 -1.90
N LEU A 57 10.79 -19.87 -1.81
CA LEU A 57 10.98 -20.56 -0.53
C LEU A 57 12.05 -19.89 0.34
N TYR A 58 13.20 -19.55 -0.26
CA TYR A 58 14.25 -18.80 0.44
C TYR A 58 13.75 -17.43 0.94
N TYR A 59 12.96 -16.73 0.14
CA TYR A 59 12.34 -15.48 0.55
C TYR A 59 11.39 -15.67 1.76
N LEU A 60 10.57 -16.73 1.75
CA LEU A 60 9.67 -17.07 2.87
C LEU A 60 10.43 -17.41 4.16
N GLU A 61 11.58 -18.07 4.07
CA GLU A 61 12.44 -18.35 5.23
C GLU A 61 13.05 -17.08 5.81
N ASN A 62 13.49 -16.16 4.95
CA ASN A 62 13.96 -14.85 5.40
C ASN A 62 12.84 -14.05 6.08
N LEU A 63 11.60 -14.15 5.58
CA LEU A 63 10.44 -13.54 6.23
C LEU A 63 10.14 -14.18 7.60
N LYS A 64 10.40 -15.48 7.78
CA LYS A 64 10.14 -16.22 9.03
C LYS A 64 10.97 -15.72 10.22
N LYS A 65 12.11 -15.04 9.97
CA LYS A 65 13.00 -14.52 11.03
C LYS A 65 12.24 -13.78 12.13
N LYS A 66 12.63 -14.02 13.39
CA LYS A 66 11.87 -13.62 14.58
C LYS A 66 11.69 -12.10 14.70
N GLU A 67 12.61 -11.29 14.17
CA GLU A 67 12.47 -9.84 14.18
C GLU A 67 11.30 -9.33 13.33
N ASN A 68 10.77 -10.14 12.42
CA ASN A 68 9.68 -9.73 11.54
C ASN A 68 8.32 -9.86 12.24
N THR A 69 7.55 -8.77 12.22
CA THR A 69 6.17 -8.76 12.70
C THR A 69 5.27 -9.62 11.80
N ASP A 70 4.16 -10.11 12.34
CA ASP A 70 3.17 -10.87 11.56
C ASP A 70 2.59 -10.07 10.41
N ILE A 71 2.47 -8.75 10.57
CA ILE A 71 2.12 -7.85 9.47
C ILE A 71 3.18 -7.94 8.39
N LYS A 72 4.46 -7.62 8.69
CA LYS A 72 5.55 -7.69 7.70
C LYS A 72 5.61 -9.03 6.97
N LYS A 73 5.43 -10.13 7.70
CA LYS A 73 5.33 -11.48 7.13
C LYS A 73 4.19 -11.62 6.14
N ALA A 74 2.97 -11.22 6.53
CA ALA A 74 1.81 -11.25 5.64
C ALA A 74 1.97 -10.32 4.41
N GLN A 75 2.54 -9.13 4.60
CA GLN A 75 2.82 -8.18 3.52
C GLN A 75 3.79 -8.79 2.50
N GLY A 76 4.92 -9.34 2.96
CA GLY A 76 5.89 -10.01 2.10
C GLY A 76 5.30 -11.24 1.40
N THR A 77 4.47 -12.02 2.10
CA THR A 77 3.79 -13.19 1.52
C THR A 77 2.83 -12.79 0.40
N LEU A 78 2.03 -11.73 0.60
CA LEU A 78 1.17 -11.20 -0.48
C LEU A 78 2.00 -10.66 -1.65
N TYR A 79 3.09 -9.94 -1.37
CA TYR A 79 3.99 -9.43 -2.40
C TYR A 79 4.62 -10.57 -3.22
N LEU A 80 5.05 -11.64 -2.55
CA LEU A 80 5.60 -12.83 -3.20
C LEU A 80 4.58 -13.47 -4.14
N TYR A 81 3.31 -13.58 -3.73
CA TYR A 81 2.27 -14.09 -4.63
C TYR A 81 2.22 -13.34 -5.94
N LEU A 82 2.25 -12.00 -5.91
CA LEU A 82 2.21 -11.17 -7.12
C LEU A 82 3.45 -11.35 -7.99
N TRP A 83 4.62 -11.43 -7.36
CA TRP A 83 5.87 -11.69 -8.08
C TRP A 83 5.86 -13.07 -8.74
N LEU A 84 5.49 -14.13 -8.01
CA LEU A 84 5.45 -15.49 -8.53
C LEU A 84 4.34 -15.67 -9.57
N TYR A 85 3.22 -14.95 -9.41
CA TYR A 85 2.15 -14.93 -10.42
C TYR A 85 2.63 -14.33 -11.74
N ASP A 86 3.30 -13.18 -11.70
CA ASP A 86 3.80 -12.54 -12.92
C ASP A 86 4.92 -13.34 -13.59
N LYS A 87 5.79 -13.99 -12.82
CA LYS A 87 6.89 -14.78 -13.39
C LYS A 87 6.43 -16.14 -13.90
N GLU A 88 5.48 -16.78 -13.21
CA GLU A 88 5.20 -18.20 -13.42
C GLU A 88 3.70 -18.53 -13.43
N LEU A 89 2.96 -18.22 -12.35
CA LEU A 89 1.62 -18.81 -12.16
C LEU A 89 0.63 -18.41 -13.26
N LYS A 90 0.71 -17.20 -13.80
CA LYS A 90 -0.20 -16.75 -14.88
C LYS A 90 -0.16 -17.64 -16.13
N ASN A 91 0.92 -18.42 -16.32
CA ASN A 91 1.11 -19.32 -17.45
C ASN A 91 0.71 -20.78 -17.14
N VAL A 92 0.39 -21.09 -15.87
CA VAL A 92 -0.01 -22.43 -15.46
C VAL A 92 -1.44 -22.70 -15.90
N GLN A 93 -1.63 -23.81 -16.62
CA GLN A 93 -2.94 -24.29 -17.04
C GLN A 93 -3.69 -24.82 -15.82
N HIS A 94 -4.61 -24.01 -15.29
CA HIS A 94 -5.39 -24.34 -14.12
C HIS A 94 -6.79 -23.75 -14.26
N SER A 95 -7.83 -24.55 -14.01
CA SER A 95 -9.23 -24.11 -14.11
C SER A 95 -9.72 -23.35 -12.87
N GLY A 96 -9.03 -23.48 -11.74
CA GLY A 96 -9.29 -22.75 -10.50
C GLY A 96 -8.54 -21.43 -10.42
N ASN A 97 -8.49 -20.82 -9.23
CA ASN A 97 -7.78 -19.57 -9.03
C ASN A 97 -6.29 -19.85 -8.81
N HIS A 98 -5.39 -19.14 -9.51
CA HIS A 98 -3.95 -19.32 -9.34
C HIS A 98 -3.44 -19.07 -7.90
N ILE A 99 -4.19 -18.34 -7.08
CA ILE A 99 -3.90 -18.22 -5.64
C ILE A 99 -3.97 -19.56 -4.91
N ASP A 100 -4.76 -20.53 -5.39
CA ASP A 100 -4.91 -21.84 -4.76
C ASP A 100 -3.61 -22.65 -4.89
N ILE A 101 -2.93 -22.54 -6.04
CA ILE A 101 -1.58 -23.09 -6.26
C ILE A 101 -0.60 -22.50 -5.25
N TYR A 102 -0.66 -21.18 -5.06
CA TYR A 102 0.20 -20.49 -4.11
C TYR A 102 -0.08 -20.88 -2.66
N LYS A 103 -1.35 -21.00 -2.27
CA LYS A 103 -1.72 -21.48 -0.93
C LYS A 103 -1.26 -22.92 -0.69
N LYS A 104 -1.31 -23.78 -1.72
CA LYS A 104 -0.77 -25.14 -1.65
C LYS A 104 0.74 -25.13 -1.41
N LEU A 105 1.48 -24.26 -2.10
CA LEU A 105 2.91 -24.04 -1.86
C LEU A 105 3.17 -23.64 -0.40
N LEU A 106 2.43 -22.65 0.11
CA LEU A 106 2.57 -22.20 1.51
C LEU A 106 2.21 -23.31 2.53
N ASN A 107 1.24 -24.18 2.22
CA ASN A 107 0.90 -25.31 3.08
C ASN A 107 2.04 -26.33 3.16
N LEU A 108 2.69 -26.64 2.02
CA LEU A 108 3.86 -27.52 2.02
C LEU A 108 5.03 -26.92 2.82
N CYS A 109 5.17 -25.59 2.86
CA CYS A 109 6.14 -24.93 3.74
C CYS A 109 5.83 -25.16 5.23
N LEU A 110 4.55 -25.20 5.61
CA LEU A 110 4.16 -25.53 6.98
C LEU A 110 4.60 -26.96 7.32
N ASP A 111 4.27 -27.90 6.43
CA ASP A 111 4.51 -29.33 6.64
C ASP A 111 6.01 -29.68 6.67
N LYS A 112 6.80 -29.12 5.74
CA LYS A 112 8.21 -29.50 5.54
C LYS A 112 9.22 -28.58 6.23
N LEU A 113 8.89 -27.29 6.40
CA LEU A 113 9.80 -26.29 6.98
C LEU A 113 9.34 -25.80 8.37
N SER A 114 8.27 -26.39 8.92
CA SER A 114 7.63 -25.93 10.16
C SER A 114 7.36 -24.42 10.11
N ASN A 115 6.90 -23.93 8.96
CA ASN A 115 6.73 -22.50 8.68
C ASN A 115 5.24 -22.11 8.77
N ASN A 116 4.86 -21.38 9.82
CA ASN A 116 3.49 -20.92 10.05
C ASN A 116 3.07 -19.71 9.19
N ILE A 117 3.80 -19.42 8.11
CA ILE A 117 3.55 -18.27 7.25
C ILE A 117 2.15 -18.28 6.62
N LEU A 118 1.62 -19.47 6.28
CA LEU A 118 0.26 -19.61 5.76
C LEU A 118 -0.77 -19.10 6.77
N THR A 119 -0.68 -19.56 8.03
CA THR A 119 -1.57 -19.13 9.11
C THR A 119 -1.49 -17.63 9.35
N ILE A 120 -0.27 -17.07 9.32
CA ILE A 120 -0.07 -15.62 9.47
C ILE A 120 -0.71 -14.87 8.31
N TYR A 121 -0.46 -15.30 7.07
CA TYR A 121 -1.04 -14.71 5.87
C TYR A 121 -2.57 -14.73 5.93
N GLU A 122 -3.19 -15.86 6.23
CA GLU A 122 -4.65 -15.98 6.30
C GLU A 122 -5.28 -15.19 7.46
N SER A 123 -4.52 -14.95 8.54
CA SER A 123 -4.99 -14.09 9.64
C SER A 123 -5.05 -12.60 9.28
N LYS A 124 -4.33 -12.16 8.24
CA LYS A 124 -4.24 -10.76 7.81
C LYS A 124 -4.86 -10.50 6.45
N VAL A 125 -4.86 -11.50 5.57
CA VAL A 125 -5.38 -11.46 4.21
C VAL A 125 -6.58 -12.40 4.14
N THR A 126 -7.75 -11.84 4.37
CA THR A 126 -9.03 -12.55 4.39
C THR A 126 -9.72 -12.42 3.03
N LYS A 127 -10.77 -13.21 2.81
CA LYS A 127 -11.60 -13.09 1.61
C LYS A 127 -12.13 -11.66 1.40
N ASP A 128 -12.45 -10.96 2.49
CA ASP A 128 -13.07 -9.63 2.45
C ASP A 128 -12.10 -8.52 2.03
N ASN A 129 -10.81 -8.67 2.34
CA ASN A 129 -9.80 -7.65 2.04
C ASN A 129 -8.83 -8.04 0.90
N PHE A 130 -8.87 -9.30 0.45
CA PHE A 130 -7.91 -9.83 -0.52
C PHE A 130 -7.85 -9.02 -1.80
N GLU A 131 -8.96 -8.72 -2.46
CA GLU A 131 -8.92 -7.98 -3.73
C GLU A 131 -8.40 -6.54 -3.56
N ILE A 132 -8.76 -5.88 -2.45
CA ILE A 132 -8.26 -4.53 -2.16
C ILE A 132 -6.75 -4.55 -1.90
N LEU A 133 -6.27 -5.48 -1.06
CA LEU A 133 -4.84 -5.61 -0.77
C LEU A 133 -4.06 -6.03 -2.02
N LYS A 134 -4.57 -7.01 -2.77
CA LYS A 134 -3.98 -7.47 -4.03
C LYS A 134 -3.81 -6.32 -5.03
N ASN A 135 -4.82 -5.48 -5.21
CA ASN A 135 -4.72 -4.31 -6.08
C ASN A 135 -3.63 -3.34 -5.63
N LEU A 136 -3.61 -2.99 -4.33
CA LEU A 136 -2.60 -2.09 -3.78
C LEU A 136 -1.19 -2.66 -3.97
N TYR A 137 -0.98 -3.91 -3.61
CA TYR A 137 0.34 -4.55 -3.69
C TYR A 137 0.76 -4.79 -5.14
N ASN A 138 -0.18 -5.04 -6.06
CA ASN A 138 0.11 -5.16 -7.49
C ASN A 138 0.63 -3.83 -8.06
N LEU A 139 0.09 -2.70 -7.60
CA LEU A 139 0.60 -1.39 -7.98
C LEU A 139 2.06 -1.20 -7.52
N TYR A 140 2.36 -1.49 -6.26
CA TYR A 140 3.72 -1.43 -5.72
C TYR A 140 4.66 -2.45 -6.38
N TYR A 141 4.18 -3.65 -6.68
CA TYR A 141 4.92 -4.67 -7.41
C TYR A 141 5.33 -4.17 -8.80
N LYS A 142 4.38 -3.61 -9.57
CA LYS A 142 4.68 -3.04 -10.89
C LYS A 142 5.68 -1.90 -10.80
N PHE A 143 5.57 -1.05 -9.78
CA PHE A 143 6.53 0.03 -9.59
C PHE A 143 7.94 -0.51 -9.30
N ASN A 144 8.06 -1.42 -8.34
CA ASN A 144 9.33 -2.07 -8.00
C ASN A 144 9.94 -2.81 -9.19
N LYS A 145 9.12 -3.41 -10.03
CA LYS A 145 9.57 -4.08 -11.25
C LYS A 145 10.29 -3.11 -12.20
N ILE A 146 9.82 -1.86 -12.32
CA ILE A 146 10.49 -0.85 -13.15
C ILE A 146 11.90 -0.55 -12.62
N GLU A 147 12.05 -0.51 -11.28
CA GLU A 147 13.31 -0.16 -10.63
C GLU A 147 14.33 -1.30 -10.59
N HIS A 148 13.86 -2.54 -10.40
CA HIS A 148 14.73 -3.68 -10.02
C HIS A 148 14.71 -4.85 -11.00
N ASP A 149 13.75 -4.93 -11.92
CA ASP A 149 13.63 -6.08 -12.84
C ASP A 149 14.27 -5.79 -14.20
N ASN A 150 15.15 -6.68 -14.63
CA ASN A 150 15.85 -6.58 -15.92
C ASN A 150 14.87 -6.56 -17.12
N GLU A 151 13.66 -7.11 -16.98
CA GLU A 151 12.62 -7.00 -18.02
C GLU A 151 12.28 -5.55 -18.38
N CYS A 152 12.42 -4.61 -17.43
CA CYS A 152 12.12 -3.20 -17.64
C CYS A 152 13.36 -2.34 -17.93
N GLU A 153 14.58 -2.89 -17.88
CA GLU A 153 15.83 -2.11 -17.98
C GLU A 153 15.89 -1.23 -19.24
N ASN A 154 15.53 -1.81 -20.39
CA ASN A 154 15.51 -1.14 -21.69
C ASN A 154 14.12 -0.62 -22.10
N THR A 155 13.10 -0.80 -21.25
CA THR A 155 11.70 -0.45 -21.52
C THR A 155 11.05 0.25 -20.32
N LYS A 156 11.83 1.07 -19.60
CA LYS A 156 11.39 1.69 -18.35
C LYS A 156 10.17 2.57 -18.56
N TYR A 157 10.11 3.27 -19.69
CA TYR A 157 8.94 4.06 -20.06
C TYR A 157 7.69 3.21 -20.23
N GLU A 158 7.76 2.10 -20.97
CA GLU A 158 6.64 1.21 -21.22
C GLU A 158 6.16 0.54 -19.93
N CYS A 159 7.08 0.12 -19.07
CA CYS A 159 6.75 -0.40 -17.75
C CYS A 159 6.11 0.68 -16.84
N ALA A 160 6.66 1.89 -16.83
CA ALA A 160 6.13 3.02 -16.08
C ALA A 160 4.74 3.42 -16.58
N LYS A 161 4.50 3.41 -17.89
CA LYS A 161 3.20 3.67 -18.48
C LYS A 161 2.16 2.64 -18.03
N LYS A 162 2.49 1.34 -18.03
CA LYS A 162 1.59 0.30 -17.50
C LYS A 162 1.26 0.50 -16.01
N CYS A 163 2.25 0.93 -15.22
CA CYS A 163 2.06 1.22 -13.81
C CYS A 163 1.16 2.46 -13.61
N PHE A 164 1.36 3.51 -14.40
CA PHE A 164 0.53 4.72 -14.43
C PHE A 164 -0.92 4.44 -14.85
N ASP A 165 -1.13 3.66 -15.91
CA ASP A 165 -2.46 3.29 -16.39
C ASP A 165 -3.23 2.52 -15.31
N LEU A 166 -2.55 1.61 -14.59
CA LEU A 166 -3.13 0.89 -13.45
C LEU A 166 -3.46 1.81 -12.27
N TYR A 167 -2.57 2.74 -11.93
CA TYR A 167 -2.85 3.75 -10.90
C TYR A 167 -4.12 4.55 -11.22
N LYS A 168 -4.27 4.97 -12.48
CA LYS A 168 -5.44 5.74 -12.94
C LYS A 168 -6.74 4.97 -12.75
N GLU A 169 -6.75 3.68 -13.08
CA GLU A 169 -7.91 2.83 -12.83
C GLU A 169 -8.28 2.80 -11.34
N TYR A 170 -7.30 2.68 -10.46
CA TYR A 170 -7.55 2.59 -9.02
C TYR A 170 -7.98 3.92 -8.37
N ILE A 171 -7.43 5.05 -8.81
CA ILE A 171 -7.80 6.36 -8.26
C ILE A 171 -9.20 6.79 -8.72
N ASP A 172 -9.63 6.42 -9.93
CA ASP A 172 -10.98 6.72 -10.43
C ASP A 172 -12.07 5.93 -9.68
N ASP A 173 -11.71 4.73 -9.20
CA ASP A 173 -12.59 3.85 -8.41
C ASP A 173 -12.56 4.15 -6.90
N CYS A 174 -11.61 4.95 -6.42
CA CYS A 174 -11.46 5.31 -5.01
C CYS A 174 -12.74 5.85 -4.33
N PRO A 175 -13.47 6.83 -4.91
CA PRO A 175 -14.70 7.33 -4.29
C PRO A 175 -15.88 6.35 -4.34
N LYS A 176 -15.77 5.23 -5.08
CA LYS A 176 -16.89 4.31 -5.37
C LYS A 176 -16.73 2.94 -4.72
N LYS A 177 -15.49 2.42 -4.64
CA LYS A 177 -15.22 1.01 -4.34
C LYS A 177 -14.21 0.78 -3.22
N PHE A 178 -13.33 1.74 -2.94
CA PHE A 178 -12.22 1.54 -2.00
C PHE A 178 -12.41 2.29 -0.69
N ASN A 179 -11.78 1.78 0.36
CA ASN A 179 -11.80 2.43 1.68
C ASN A 179 -10.80 3.60 1.74
N ALA A 180 -10.96 4.46 2.74
CA ALA A 180 -10.12 5.64 2.92
C ALA A 180 -8.63 5.28 3.08
N ASP A 181 -8.32 4.15 3.72
CA ASP A 181 -6.94 3.69 3.91
C ASP A 181 -6.26 3.39 2.57
N PHE A 182 -6.93 2.65 1.68
CA PHE A 182 -6.45 2.36 0.34
C PHE A 182 -6.20 3.64 -0.45
N CYS A 183 -7.16 4.58 -0.45
CA CYS A 183 -7.03 5.84 -1.18
C CYS A 183 -5.91 6.73 -0.64
N ASN A 184 -5.74 6.79 0.68
CA ASN A 184 -4.61 7.49 1.28
C ASN A 184 -3.27 6.88 0.86
N LYS A 185 -3.20 5.55 0.67
CA LYS A 185 -1.99 4.89 0.19
C LYS A 185 -1.71 5.13 -1.29
N LEU A 186 -2.73 5.28 -2.13
CA LEU A 186 -2.53 5.74 -3.50
C LEU A 186 -1.88 7.12 -3.56
N GLU A 187 -2.22 8.05 -2.66
CA GLU A 187 -1.55 9.35 -2.61
C GLU A 187 -0.07 9.27 -2.18
N ILE A 188 0.27 8.37 -1.26
CA ILE A 188 1.68 8.11 -0.91
C ILE A 188 2.41 7.53 -2.14
N PHE A 189 1.83 6.51 -2.77
CA PHE A 189 2.38 5.92 -3.98
C PHE A 189 2.60 6.96 -5.08
N ARG A 190 1.64 7.87 -5.30
CA ARG A 190 1.71 8.96 -6.29
C ARG A 190 2.98 9.79 -6.10
N ASN A 191 3.31 10.15 -4.86
CA ASN A 191 4.50 10.94 -4.56
C ASN A 191 5.79 10.17 -4.90
N GLU A 192 5.88 8.90 -4.51
CA GLU A 192 7.03 8.05 -4.84
C GLU A 192 7.20 7.88 -6.35
N PHE A 193 6.11 7.54 -7.05
CA PHE A 193 6.11 7.34 -8.50
C PHE A 193 6.47 8.63 -9.26
N ASN A 194 5.90 9.77 -8.87
CA ASN A 194 6.23 11.06 -9.49
C ASN A 194 7.70 11.45 -9.28
N GLY A 195 8.27 11.15 -8.11
CA GLY A 195 9.70 11.32 -7.86
C GLY A 195 10.55 10.48 -8.81
N TYR A 196 10.19 9.21 -8.98
CA TYR A 196 10.85 8.30 -9.91
C TYR A 196 10.80 8.78 -11.36
N ILE A 197 9.61 9.01 -11.94
CA ILE A 197 9.48 9.38 -13.36
C ILE A 197 10.12 10.74 -13.70
N SER A 198 10.24 11.63 -12.70
CA SER A 198 10.90 12.94 -12.88
C SER A 198 12.42 12.81 -12.92
N SER A 199 12.97 11.77 -12.31
CA SER A 199 14.42 11.51 -12.24
C SER A 199 14.89 10.50 -13.30
N GLU A 200 14.03 9.58 -13.73
CA GLU A 200 14.37 8.54 -14.72
C GLU A 200 14.40 9.11 -16.15
N PRO A 201 15.57 9.12 -16.84
CA PRO A 201 15.71 9.71 -18.18
C PRO A 201 14.77 9.12 -19.23
N GLN A 202 14.46 7.82 -19.17
CA GLN A 202 13.53 7.22 -20.13
C GLN A 202 12.08 7.71 -19.94
N CYS A 203 11.71 8.21 -18.76
CA CYS A 203 10.35 8.61 -18.40
C CYS A 203 10.15 10.13 -18.39
N LYS A 204 11.22 10.88 -18.14
CA LYS A 204 11.18 12.33 -17.97
C LYS A 204 10.50 13.03 -19.14
N ASP A 205 9.61 13.97 -18.83
CA ASP A 205 8.86 14.81 -19.79
C ASP A 205 7.94 14.04 -20.77
N LYS A 206 7.65 12.76 -20.50
CA LYS A 206 6.75 11.93 -21.35
C LYS A 206 5.31 11.82 -20.86
N GLY A 207 4.84 12.80 -20.08
CA GLY A 207 3.43 12.92 -19.69
C GLY A 207 2.92 11.88 -18.68
N LEU A 208 3.81 11.20 -17.94
CA LEU A 208 3.45 10.26 -16.88
C LEU A 208 3.19 10.92 -15.52
N TYR A 209 3.34 12.25 -15.42
CA TYR A 209 3.16 12.96 -14.17
C TYR A 209 1.71 12.88 -13.69
N ILE A 210 1.53 12.46 -12.44
CA ILE A 210 0.21 12.31 -11.84
C ILE A 210 -0.10 13.55 -10.99
N PRO A 211 -1.02 14.43 -11.39
CA PRO A 211 -1.44 15.54 -10.54
C PRO A 211 -2.08 15.00 -9.26
N SER A 212 -1.98 15.78 -8.18
CA SER A 212 -2.64 15.43 -6.92
C SER A 212 -4.15 15.32 -7.12
N ASN A 213 -4.70 14.15 -6.88
CA ASN A 213 -6.12 13.88 -6.85
C ASN A 213 -6.55 13.71 -5.39
N ILE A 214 -6.17 14.64 -4.50
CA ILE A 214 -6.77 14.71 -3.17
C ILE A 214 -8.27 14.86 -3.39
N PHE A 215 -8.97 13.72 -3.42
CA PHE A 215 -10.33 13.61 -2.95
C PHE A 215 -10.22 14.09 -1.52
N ALA A 216 -10.34 15.40 -1.31
CA ALA A 216 -10.45 15.95 0.02
C ALA A 216 -11.58 15.15 0.63
N SER A 217 -11.25 14.28 1.58
CA SER A 217 -12.21 13.33 2.12
C SER A 217 -13.46 14.15 2.46
N LYS A 218 -14.66 13.66 2.16
CA LYS A 218 -15.89 14.43 2.47
C LYS A 218 -15.83 15.02 3.89
N SER A 219 -15.19 14.29 4.81
CA SER A 219 -14.83 14.74 6.16
C SER A 219 -13.95 16.00 6.20
N VAL A 220 -12.83 16.09 5.47
CA VAL A 220 -11.99 17.31 5.39
C VAL A 220 -12.72 18.46 4.73
N ILE A 221 -13.50 18.20 3.67
CA ILE A 221 -14.32 19.24 3.00
C ILE A 221 -15.39 19.80 3.95
N LEU A 222 -15.99 18.97 4.81
CA LEU A 222 -16.98 19.41 5.81
C LEU A 222 -16.32 20.03 7.04
N LEU A 223 -15.11 19.62 7.41
CA LEU A 223 -14.38 20.16 8.56
C LEU A 223 -13.97 21.62 8.35
N ILE A 224 -13.56 22.00 7.15
CA ILE A 224 -13.15 23.39 6.84
C ILE A 224 -14.28 24.40 7.15
N PRO A 225 -15.50 24.28 6.60
CA PRO A 225 -16.57 25.23 6.89
C PRO A 225 -17.01 25.17 8.36
N ILE A 226 -17.00 23.99 9.00
CA ILE A 226 -17.36 23.85 10.43
C ILE A 226 -16.33 24.57 11.31
N VAL A 227 -15.04 24.36 11.10
CA VAL A 227 -13.96 25.01 11.86
C VAL A 227 -13.98 26.51 11.60
N SER A 228 -14.16 26.95 10.36
CA SER A 228 -14.30 28.37 10.03
C SER A 228 -15.50 29.02 10.72
N LEU A 229 -16.65 28.34 10.77
CA LEU A 229 -17.85 28.83 11.46
C LEU A 229 -17.62 28.93 12.98
N LEU A 230 -16.97 27.94 13.58
CA LEU A 230 -16.63 27.92 15.01
C LEU A 230 -15.65 29.03 15.39
N VAL A 231 -14.60 29.22 14.58
CA VAL A 231 -13.63 30.31 14.79
C VAL A 231 -14.32 31.67 14.68
N LEU A 232 -15.15 31.86 13.64
CA LEU A 232 -15.87 33.10 13.44
C LEU A 232 -16.86 33.38 14.59
N SER A 233 -17.61 32.37 15.02
CA SER A 233 -18.53 32.47 16.16
C SER A 233 -17.79 32.83 17.46
N THR A 234 -16.62 32.22 17.68
CA THR A 234 -15.81 32.46 18.87
C THR A 234 -15.21 33.87 18.85
N PHE A 235 -14.75 34.33 17.69
CA PHE A 235 -14.28 35.69 17.48
C PHE A 235 -15.37 36.73 17.78
N PHE A 236 -16.58 36.56 17.23
CA PHE A 236 -17.70 37.46 17.53
C PHE A 236 -18.12 37.43 19.00
N PHE A 237 -18.10 36.27 19.64
CA PHE A 237 -18.40 36.14 21.07
C PHE A 237 -17.39 36.91 21.94
N ILE A 238 -16.10 36.83 21.62
CA ILE A 238 -15.05 37.58 22.32
C ILE A 238 -15.25 39.08 22.11
N LEU A 239 -15.48 39.53 20.88
CA LEU A 239 -15.73 40.95 20.58
C LEU A 239 -16.95 41.49 21.32
N TYR A 240 -18.06 40.75 21.31
CA TYR A 240 -19.29 41.13 22.03
C TYR A 240 -19.03 41.30 23.54
N LYS A 241 -18.28 40.39 24.14
CA LYS A 241 -17.93 40.47 25.56
C LYS A 241 -17.03 41.67 25.86
N VAL A 242 -16.05 41.96 25.02
CA VAL A 242 -15.16 43.13 25.15
C VAL A 242 -15.95 44.44 25.02
N ILE A 243 -16.85 44.53 24.04
CA ILE A 243 -17.74 45.69 23.87
C ILE A 243 -18.59 45.88 25.12
N ILE A 244 -19.24 44.85 25.66
CA ILE A 244 -20.02 44.98 26.91
C ILE A 244 -19.14 45.45 28.06
N ILE A 245 -17.95 44.88 28.25
CA ILE A 245 -17.06 45.26 29.36
C ILE A 245 -16.60 46.71 29.26
N ILE A 246 -16.34 47.22 28.05
CA ILE A 246 -15.88 48.60 27.83
C ILE A 246 -17.04 49.58 27.88
N TYR A 247 -18.15 49.29 27.18
CA TYR A 247 -19.23 50.24 26.99
C TYR A 247 -20.22 50.29 28.17
N LYS A 248 -20.38 49.19 28.93
CA LYS A 248 -21.24 49.17 30.12
C LYS A 248 -20.81 50.18 31.20
N PRO A 249 -19.54 50.28 31.62
CA PRO A 249 -19.10 51.29 32.58
C PRO A 249 -19.12 52.71 32.00
N ILE A 250 -18.86 52.90 30.70
CA ILE A 250 -18.95 54.22 30.05
C ILE A 250 -20.40 54.73 30.06
N TYR A 251 -21.36 53.87 29.70
CA TYR A 251 -22.78 54.21 29.72
C TYR A 251 -23.29 54.53 31.13
N ILE A 252 -22.88 53.73 32.13
CA ILE A 252 -23.22 53.98 33.54
C ILE A 252 -22.60 55.30 34.02
N SER A 253 -21.34 55.60 33.66
CA SER A 253 -20.69 56.85 34.04
C SER A 253 -21.34 58.08 33.40
N GLN A 254 -21.75 57.99 32.14
CA GLN A 254 -22.49 59.06 31.45
C GLN A 254 -23.87 59.33 32.08
N THR A 255 -24.61 58.28 32.43
CA THR A 255 -25.91 58.43 33.11
C THR A 255 -25.77 58.98 34.53
N PHE A 256 -24.72 58.60 35.27
CA PHE A 256 -24.41 59.16 36.58
C PHE A 256 -24.06 60.66 36.51
N LEU A 257 -23.25 61.07 35.53
CA LEU A 257 -22.91 62.48 35.31
C LEU A 257 -24.13 63.33 34.95
N LEU A 258 -25.04 62.80 34.13
CA LEU A 258 -26.29 63.49 33.77
C LEU A 258 -27.18 63.73 34.99
N HIS A 259 -27.22 62.79 35.94
CA HIS A 259 -27.97 62.94 37.19
C HIS A 259 -27.36 63.92 38.20
N ILE A 260 -26.05 64.22 38.10
CA ILE A 260 -25.38 65.22 38.95
C ILE A 260 -25.57 66.64 38.37
N LEU A 261 -25.85 66.76 37.07
CA LEU A 261 -25.95 68.03 36.35
C LEU A 261 -27.40 68.57 36.20
N ILE A 262 -28.40 67.87 36.73
CA ILE A 262 -29.82 68.28 36.81
C ILE A 262 -30.16 68.54 38.28
#